data_AF-A0ABD2DXE2-F1
#
_entry.id   AF-A0ABD2DXE2-F1
#
_cell.length_a   1.000
_cell.length_b   1.000
_cell.length_c   1.000
_cell.angle_alpha   90.00
_cell.angle_beta   90.00
_cell.angle_gamma   90.00
#
_symmetry.space_group_name_H-M   'P 1'
#
loop_
_entity.id
_entity.type
_entity.pdbx_description
1 polymer ?
#
loop_
_entity_poly.entity_id
_entity_poly.type
_entity_poly.pdbx_seq_one_letter_code
_entity_poly.pdbx_strand_id
1 'polypeptide(L)' 'MVDVKCLNDCELQNQLEKLGFSPGPILPSTRKLYEKKLVQLLVSPPCAPPVMNGPRELDGPQDCDDSK' A
#
# COMPACT_ATOMS: atom_id res chain seq x y z
N MET A 1 -1.36 20.36 2.26
CA MET A 1 -1.42 18.90 2.55
C MET A 1 -2.79 18.42 2.11
N VAL A 2 -2.86 17.35 1.33
CA VAL A 2 -4.16 16.74 0.99
C VAL A 2 -4.65 16.01 2.24
N ASP A 3 -5.80 16.42 2.78
CA ASP A 3 -6.39 15.73 3.92
C ASP A 3 -7.19 14.53 3.42
N VAL A 4 -6.57 13.35 3.50
CA VAL A 4 -7.16 12.11 2.99
C VAL A 4 -8.45 11.71 3.71
N LYS A 5 -8.64 12.16 4.96
CA LYS A 5 -9.84 11.85 5.77
C LYS A 5 -11.03 12.73 5.40
N CYS A 6 -10.77 13.89 4.79
CA CYS A 6 -11.80 14.79 4.29
C CYS A 6 -12.29 14.45 2.87
N LEU A 7 -11.65 13.47 2.21
CA LEU A 7 -12.05 13.04 0.87
C LEU A 7 -13.29 12.14 0.95
N ASN A 8 -14.24 12.39 0.07
CA ASN A 8 -15.34 11.46 -0.18
C ASN A 8 -14.84 10.20 -0.89
N ASP A 9 -15.65 9.14 -0.86
CA ASP A 9 -15.31 7.86 -1.51
C ASP A 9 -14.91 8.01 -2.97
N CYS A 10 -15.67 8.82 -3.73
CA CYS A 10 -15.40 9.07 -5.14
C CYS A 10 -14.10 9.86 -5.35
N GLU A 11 -13.83 10.86 -4.49
CA GLU A 11 -12.59 11.64 -4.55
C GLU A 11 -11.37 10.78 -4.21
N LEU A 12 -11.47 9.98 -3.15
CA LEU A 12 -10.44 9.01 -2.76
C LEU A 12 -10.15 8.03 -3.90
N GLN A 13 -11.19 7.58 -4.59
CA GLN A 13 -11.09 6.69 -5.75
C GLN A 13 -10.32 7.36 -6.90
N ASN A 14 -10.75 8.56 -7.28
CA ASN A 14 -10.14 9.34 -8.35
C ASN A 14 -8.67 9.68 -8.05
N GLN A 15 -8.34 10.02 -6.80
CA GLN A 15 -6.94 10.28 -6.43
C GLN A 15 -6.06 9.03 -6.54
N LEU A 16 -6.56 7.86 -6.15
CA LEU A 16 -5.84 6.61 -6.35
C LEU A 16 -5.67 6.29 -7.84
N GLU A 17 -6.70 6.50 -8.66
CA GLU A 17 -6.65 6.26 -10.10
C GLU A 17 -5.62 7.17 -10.79
N LYS A 18 -5.57 8.45 -10.41
CA LYS A 18 -4.54 9.40 -10.90
C LYS A 18 -3.11 8.97 -10.56
N LEU A 19 -2.94 8.15 -9.53
CA LEU A 19 -1.65 7.58 -9.13
C LEU A 19 -1.37 6.21 -9.78
N GLY A 20 -2.26 5.74 -10.66
CA GLY A 20 -2.16 4.46 -11.36
C GLY A 20 -2.70 3.27 -10.56
N PHE A 21 -3.48 3.53 -9.50
CA PHE A 21 -4.11 2.49 -8.70
C PHE A 21 -5.61 2.45 -8.99
N SER A 22 -6.14 1.32 -9.45
CA SER A 22 -7.57 1.14 -9.72
C SER A 22 -8.26 0.46 -8.53
N PRO A 23 -8.76 1.23 -7.55
CA PRO A 23 -9.51 0.66 -6.43
C PRO A 23 -10.85 0.07 -6.88
N GLY A 24 -11.30 -0.95 -6.15
CA GLY A 24 -12.62 -1.55 -6.32
C GLY A 24 -13.70 -0.76 -5.56
N PRO A 25 -14.83 -1.40 -5.21
CA PRO A 25 -15.88 -0.75 -4.44
C PRO A 25 -15.36 -0.24 -3.09
N ILE A 26 -15.55 1.05 -2.83
CA ILE A 26 -15.18 1.67 -1.57
C ILE A 26 -16.22 1.28 -0.52
N LEU A 27 -15.83 0.35 0.36
CA LEU A 27 -16.61 -0.04 1.53
C LEU A 27 -16.02 0.64 2.77
N PRO A 28 -16.79 0.83 3.85
CA PRO A 28 -16.26 1.42 5.09
C PRO A 28 -15.02 0.67 5.63
N SER A 29 -14.98 -0.66 5.48
CA SER A 29 -13.83 -1.49 5.86
C SER A 29 -12.60 -1.29 4.96
N THR A 30 -12.80 -1.02 3.67
CA THR A 30 -11.71 -0.82 2.68
C THR A 30 -11.32 0.65 2.53
N ARG A 31 -12.18 1.61 2.90
CA ARG A 31 -11.89 3.05 2.89
C ARG A 31 -10.60 3.36 3.64
N LYS A 32 -10.45 2.82 4.85
CA LYS A 32 -9.25 2.99 5.68
C LYS A 32 -7.96 2.44 5.03
N LEU A 33 -8.09 1.37 4.23
CA LEU A 33 -6.98 0.82 3.46
C LEU A 33 -6.58 1.77 2.32
N TYR A 34 -7.57 2.29 1.60
CA TYR A 34 -7.38 3.23 0.50
C TYR A 34 -6.81 4.57 0.95
N GLU A 35 -7.28 5.12 2.06
CA GLU A 35 -6.70 6.33 2.68
C GLU A 35 -5.22 6.12 3.03
N LYS A 36 -4.88 4.98 3.65
CA LYS A 36 -3.49 4.65 3.98
C LYS A 36 -2.64 4.50 2.71
N LYS A 37 -3.19 3.89 1.65
CA LYS A 37 -2.51 3.77 0.35
C LYS A 37 -2.27 5.12 -0.31
N LEU A 38 -3.25 6.02 -0.28
CA LEU A 38 -3.11 7.36 -0.82
C LEU A 38 -2.02 8.14 -0.09
N VAL A 39 -1.99 8.11 1.25
CA VAL A 39 -0.92 8.73 2.03
C VAL A 39 0.44 8.11 1.70
N GLN A 40 0.53 6.78 1.57
CA GLN A 40 1.79 6.12 1.19
C GLN A 40 2.30 6.60 -0.17
N LEU A 41 1.43 6.70 -1.17
CA LEU A 41 1.79 7.14 -2.53
C LEU A 41 2.18 8.63 -2.59
N LEU A 42 1.59 9.46 -1.73
CA LEU A 42 1.92 10.89 -1.62
C LEU A 42 3.23 11.14 -0.85
N VAL A 43 3.49 10.35 0.20
CA VAL A 43 4.69 10.45 1.04
C VAL A 43 5.92 9.83 0.37
N SER A 44 5.73 8.74 -0.38
CA SER A 44 6.79 8.08 -1.13
C SER A 44 6.26 7.69 -2.51
N PRO A 45 6.88 8.14 -3.61
CA PRO A 45 6.55 7.58 -4.93
C PRO A 45 6.78 6.06 -4.87
N PRO A 46 5.87 5.24 -5.43
CA PRO A 46 5.94 3.80 -5.32
C PRO A 46 7.13 3.28 -6.14
N CYS A 47 8.29 3.14 -5.51
CA CYS A 47 9.24 2.13 -5.92
C CYS A 47 8.57 0.78 -5.63
N ALA A 48 7.93 0.21 -6.65
CA ALA A 48 7.23 -1.08 -6.69
C ALA A 48 5.71 -1.05 -6.41
N PRO A 49 4.92 -1.76 -7.25
CA PRO A 49 3.48 -1.94 -7.04
C PRO A 49 3.25 -2.74 -5.75
N PRO A 50 2.10 -2.56 -5.08
CA PRO A 50 1.79 -3.31 -3.88
C PRO A 50 1.65 -4.77 -4.27
N VAL A 51 2.70 -5.55 -4.02
CA VAL A 51 2.64 -7.00 -3.98
C VAL A 51 1.66 -7.38 -2.88
N MET A 52 0.39 -7.57 -3.27
CA MET A 52 -0.49 -8.43 -2.49
C MET A 52 0.07 -9.84 -2.67
N ASN A 53 0.96 -10.23 -1.78
CA ASN A 53 1.24 -11.62 -1.51
C ASN A 53 1.15 -11.78 -0.01
N GLY A 54 0.39 -12.80 0.38
CA GLY A 54 0.03 -13.12 1.75
C GLY A 54 1.23 -13.37 2.66
N PRO A 55 0.94 -13.65 3.94
CA PRO A 55 1.91 -13.66 5.02
C PRO A 55 2.91 -14.81 4.87
N ARG A 56 4.05 -14.66 5.60
CA ARG A 56 5.12 -15.65 5.84
C ARG A 56 6.05 -15.83 4.63
N GLU A 57 7.37 -15.73 4.76
CA GLU A 57 8.21 -16.32 5.80
C GLU A 57 9.35 -15.34 6.15
N LEU A 58 9.33 -14.82 7.37
CA LEU A 58 10.54 -14.46 8.10
C LEU A 58 10.95 -15.74 8.79
N ASP A 59 12.05 -16.38 8.40
CA ASP A 59 12.89 -17.19 9.30
C ASP A 59 14.21 -17.50 8.57
N GLY A 60 15.32 -16.97 9.10
CA GLY A 60 16.70 -17.27 8.70
C GLY A 60 17.16 -18.65 9.22
N PRO A 61 18.46 -18.94 9.40
CA PRO A 61 19.65 -18.11 9.23
C PRO A 61 20.59 -18.58 8.11
N GLN A 62 21.39 -17.64 7.59
CA GLN A 62 22.67 -17.94 6.94
C GLN A 62 23.56 -18.62 7.98
N ASP A 63 23.79 -19.92 7.82
CA ASP A 63 24.96 -20.56 8.43
C ASP A 63 26.11 -20.43 7.44
N CYS A 64 26.93 -19.41 7.67
CA CYS A 64 28.27 -19.32 7.12
C CYS A 64 29.23 -19.63 8.27
N ASP A 65 29.78 -20.84 8.32
CA ASP A 65 31.05 -21.15 9.01
C ASP A 65 31.56 -22.49 8.47
N ASP A 66 32.57 -22.52 7.60
CA ASP A 66 34.01 -22.33 7.84
C ASP A 66 34.76 -23.67 7.99
N SER A 67 35.68 -23.87 7.04
CA SER A 67 36.96 -24.60 7.14
C SER A 67 37.03 -26.04 7.68
N LYS A 68 37.52 -26.95 6.83
CA LYS A 68 38.83 -27.61 6.98
C LYS A 68 39.31 -28.30 5.71
#